data_AF-A0A7C1NVH8-F1
#
_entry.id   AF-A0A7C1NVH8-F1
#
_cell.length_a   1.000
_cell.length_b   1.000
_cell.length_c   1.000
_cell.angle_alpha   90.00
_cell.angle_beta   90.00
_cell.angle_gamma   90.00
#
_symmetry.space_group_name_H-M   'P 1'
#
loop_
_entity.id
_entity.type
_entity.pdbx_description
1 polymer ?
#
loop_
_entity_poly.entity_id
_entity_poly.type
_entity_poly.pdbx_seq_one_letter_code
_entity_poly.pdbx_strand_id
1 'polypeptide(L)'
;MAILEAYKERQQKIYSYLRKEGLDIAVLADLEGRRNPSIRYLTGHPADALLFLSSGGECFLVPWDENLAAELSSVDKIIPYNSYKRSFSLAVQSLAEEWRLKAGSRIELSGKFPYPVAVELITTLPDMEIICSDQGLDSLLLKLRSIKDESEIQAIQKACEISNEIVQGIEELLADKRGIGC
;
A
#
# COMPACT_ATOMS: atom_id res chain seq x y z
N MET A 1 14.36 -13.79 -4.19
CA MET A 1 14.26 -14.12 -2.76
C MET A 1 14.44 -12.89 -1.86
N ALA A 2 15.51 -12.10 -1.98
CA ALA A 2 15.73 -10.92 -1.12
C ALA A 2 14.61 -9.85 -1.12
N ILE A 3 13.96 -9.59 -2.26
CA ILE A 3 12.90 -8.57 -2.36
C ILE A 3 11.61 -9.00 -1.64
N LEU A 4 11.22 -10.28 -1.74
CA LEU A 4 10.07 -10.82 -1.00
C LEU A 4 10.30 -10.76 0.52
N GLU A 5 11.52 -11.06 0.96
CA GLU A 5 11.89 -10.96 2.37
C GLU A 5 11.77 -9.51 2.88
N ALA A 6 12.22 -8.54 2.08
CA ALA A 6 12.11 -7.12 2.43
C ALA A 6 10.64 -6.68 2.63
N TYR A 7 9.69 -7.15 1.83
CA TYR A 7 8.27 -6.84 2.03
C TYR A 7 7.73 -7.41 3.35
N LYS A 8 8.08 -8.65 3.68
CA LYS A 8 7.68 -9.29 4.94
C LYS A 8 8.27 -8.57 6.15
N GLU A 9 9.52 -8.13 6.09
CA GLU A 9 10.13 -7.31 7.14
C GLU A 9 9.41 -5.97 7.34
N ARG A 10 9.01 -5.31 6.23
CA ARG A 10 8.24 -4.05 6.30
C ARG A 10 6.85 -4.27 6.90
N GLN A 11 6.15 -5.33 6.50
CA GLN A 11 4.86 -5.72 7.07
C GLN A 11 4.96 -6.01 8.57
N GLN A 12 6.03 -6.67 9.02
CA GLN A 12 6.28 -6.96 10.44
C GLN A 12 6.36 -5.71 11.31
N LYS A 13 6.90 -4.61 10.78
CA LYS A 13 6.93 -3.32 11.48
C LYS A 13 5.51 -2.76 11.68
N ILE A 14 4.62 -2.97 10.72
CA ILE A 14 3.21 -2.58 10.83
C ILE A 14 2.48 -3.45 11.85
N TYR A 15 2.64 -4.77 11.83
CA TYR A 15 2.02 -5.64 12.83
C TYR A 15 2.47 -5.31 14.26
N SER A 16 3.74 -4.97 14.42
CA SER A 16 4.29 -4.56 15.71
C SER A 16 3.70 -3.23 16.18
N TYR A 17 3.48 -2.29 15.26
CA TYR A 17 2.76 -1.05 15.54
C TYR A 17 1.32 -1.32 15.95
N LEU A 18 0.57 -2.13 15.19
CA LEU A 18 -0.83 -2.44 15.51
C LEU A 18 -0.97 -3.02 16.91
N ARG A 19 -0.13 -4.02 17.27
CA ARG A 19 -0.12 -4.60 18.61
C ARG A 19 0.23 -3.59 19.70
N LYS A 20 1.19 -2.70 19.44
CA LYS A 20 1.62 -1.67 20.40
C LYS A 20 0.52 -0.66 20.69
N GLU A 21 -0.19 -0.21 19.65
CA GLU A 21 -1.25 0.80 19.76
C GLU A 21 -2.63 0.21 20.09
N GLY A 22 -2.71 -1.12 20.27
CA GLY A 22 -3.95 -1.83 20.54
C GLY A 22 -4.95 -1.73 19.40
N LEU A 23 -4.46 -1.80 18.16
CA LEU A 23 -5.26 -1.81 16.93
C LEU A 23 -5.38 -3.24 16.42
N ASP A 24 -6.53 -3.59 15.87
CA ASP A 24 -6.78 -4.92 15.30
C ASP A 24 -6.50 -4.94 13.79
N ILE A 25 -6.88 -3.89 13.07
CA ILE A 25 -6.70 -3.78 11.62
C ILE A 25 -6.15 -2.39 11.26
N ALA A 26 -5.22 -2.35 10.31
CA ALA A 26 -4.92 -1.17 9.50
C ALA A 26 -5.44 -1.34 8.08
N VAL A 27 -6.04 -0.27 7.53
CA VAL A 27 -6.54 -0.24 6.16
C VAL A 27 -5.88 0.91 5.39
N LEU A 28 -5.32 0.58 4.23
CA LEU A 28 -4.72 1.52 3.28
C LEU A 28 -5.50 1.45 1.96
N ALA A 29 -5.60 2.59 1.28
CA ALA A 29 -6.14 2.67 -0.07
C ALA A 29 -5.17 3.40 -1.00
N ASP A 30 -4.88 2.79 -2.14
CA ASP A 30 -4.33 3.43 -3.32
C ASP A 30 -5.41 3.39 -4.40
N LEU A 31 -6.01 4.55 -4.66
CA LEU A 31 -7.09 4.70 -5.63
C LEU A 31 -6.73 5.82 -6.61
N GLU A 32 -7.34 5.79 -7.79
CA GLU A 32 -7.26 6.89 -8.74
C GLU A 32 -7.54 8.26 -8.08
N GLY A 33 -6.66 9.23 -8.35
CA GLY A 33 -6.70 10.56 -7.74
C GLY A 33 -6.23 10.64 -6.28
N ARG A 34 -5.96 9.52 -5.61
CA ARG A 34 -5.53 9.43 -4.21
C ARG A 34 -4.47 8.36 -4.00
N ARG A 35 -3.33 8.55 -4.65
CA ARG A 35 -2.22 7.61 -4.61
C ARG A 35 -1.68 7.41 -3.20
N ASN A 36 -1.44 6.13 -2.86
CA ASN A 36 -0.80 5.74 -1.62
C ASN A 36 0.36 4.79 -1.90
N PRO A 37 1.57 5.34 -2.12
CA PRO A 37 2.76 4.53 -2.42
C PRO A 37 3.14 3.56 -1.29
N SER A 38 2.53 3.66 -0.11
CA SER A 38 2.73 2.70 0.97
C SER A 38 2.24 1.30 0.63
N ILE A 39 1.21 1.14 -0.23
CA ILE A 39 0.79 -0.21 -0.67
C ILE A 39 1.90 -0.88 -1.47
N ARG A 40 2.48 -0.17 -2.45
CA ARG A 40 3.62 -0.68 -3.21
C ARG A 40 4.85 -0.93 -2.34
N TYR A 41 5.12 -0.05 -1.37
CA TYR A 41 6.22 -0.22 -0.42
C TYR A 41 6.06 -1.49 0.43
N LEU A 42 4.84 -1.79 0.88
CA LEU A 42 4.55 -2.94 1.74
C LEU A 42 4.38 -4.25 0.97
N THR A 43 3.94 -4.21 -0.29
CA THR A 43 3.50 -5.42 -1.01
C THR A 43 4.17 -5.64 -2.35
N GLY A 44 4.75 -4.61 -2.97
CA GLY A 44 5.20 -4.64 -4.36
C GLY A 44 4.13 -4.35 -5.40
N HIS A 45 2.83 -4.38 -5.03
CA HIS A 45 1.75 -4.13 -5.98
C HIS A 45 1.78 -2.68 -6.50
N PRO A 46 1.83 -2.45 -7.83
CA PRO A 46 2.05 -1.12 -8.39
C PRO A 46 0.77 -0.35 -8.75
N ALA A 47 -0.42 -0.97 -8.65
CA ALA A 47 -1.67 -0.42 -9.14
C ALA A 47 -2.71 -0.20 -8.03
N ASP A 48 -3.90 0.23 -8.43
CA ASP A 48 -5.02 0.52 -7.53
C ASP A 48 -5.40 -0.72 -6.69
N ALA A 49 -5.44 -0.54 -5.38
CA ALA A 49 -5.77 -1.59 -4.43
C ALA A 49 -6.17 -1.03 -3.06
N LEU A 50 -6.87 -1.87 -2.29
CA LEU A 50 -6.97 -1.73 -0.84
C LEU A 50 -6.03 -2.75 -0.20
N LEU A 51 -5.41 -2.37 0.90
CA LEU A 51 -4.53 -3.24 1.67
C LEU A 51 -5.00 -3.29 3.12
N PHE A 52 -5.13 -4.50 3.63
CA PHE A 52 -5.56 -4.79 4.99
C PHE A 52 -4.43 -5.51 5.72
N LEU A 53 -4.08 -5.02 6.90
CA LEU A 53 -3.09 -5.64 7.78
C LEU A 53 -3.73 -5.90 9.14
N SER A 54 -3.68 -7.16 9.58
CA SER A 54 -4.19 -7.57 10.89
C SER A 54 -3.07 -7.57 11.94
N SER A 55 -3.39 -7.23 13.19
CA SER A 55 -2.47 -7.35 14.33
C SER A 55 -2.01 -8.80 14.58
N GLY A 56 -2.79 -9.78 14.07
CA GLY A 56 -2.45 -11.20 14.01
C GLY A 56 -1.34 -11.57 13.03
N GLY A 57 -0.88 -10.63 12.19
CA GLY A 57 0.23 -10.84 11.27
C GLY A 57 -0.18 -11.25 9.86
N GLU A 58 -1.43 -11.01 9.47
CA GLU A 58 -1.95 -11.31 8.14
C GLU A 58 -1.98 -10.05 7.25
N CYS A 59 -1.59 -10.18 5.98
CA CYS A 59 -1.61 -9.13 4.96
C CYS A 59 -2.51 -9.53 3.79
N PHE A 60 -3.67 -8.90 3.66
CA PHE A 60 -4.61 -9.19 2.57
C PHE A 60 -4.67 -8.00 1.61
N LEU A 61 -4.52 -8.29 0.31
CA LEU A 61 -4.61 -7.31 -0.76
C LEU A 61 -5.93 -7.48 -1.51
N VAL A 62 -6.62 -6.37 -1.72
CA VAL A 62 -7.84 -6.29 -2.53
C VAL A 62 -7.55 -5.44 -3.77
N PRO A 63 -6.99 -6.03 -4.84
CA PRO A 63 -6.59 -5.28 -6.03
C PRO A 63 -7.74 -5.09 -7.01
N TRP A 64 -7.58 -4.09 -7.89
CA TRP A 64 -8.38 -3.98 -9.11
C TRP A 64 -7.97 -5.01 -10.17
N ASP A 65 -6.67 -5.28 -10.30
CA ASP A 65 -6.10 -6.27 -11.21
C ASP A 65 -5.51 -7.45 -10.41
N GLU A 66 -6.24 -8.56 -10.39
CA GLU A 66 -5.84 -9.78 -9.67
C GLU A 66 -4.62 -10.47 -10.31
N ASN A 67 -4.45 -10.38 -11.62
CA ASN A 67 -3.37 -11.05 -12.33
C ASN A 67 -2.05 -10.33 -12.04
N LEU A 68 -2.06 -8.99 -12.12
CA LEU A 68 -0.93 -8.17 -11.77
C LEU A 68 -0.54 -8.33 -10.29
N ALA A 69 -1.53 -8.44 -9.41
CA ALA A 69 -1.28 -8.72 -8.00
C ALA A 69 -0.65 -10.11 -7.79
N ALA A 70 -1.15 -11.15 -8.46
CA ALA A 70 -0.62 -12.51 -8.32
C ALA A 70 0.85 -12.62 -8.77
N GLU A 71 1.26 -11.82 -9.75
CA GLU A 71 2.64 -11.82 -10.25
C GLU A 71 3.60 -11.03 -9.35
N LEU A 72 3.18 -9.85 -8.88
CA LEU A 72 4.11 -8.88 -8.29
C LEU A 72 3.98 -8.71 -6.77
N SER A 73 2.86 -9.14 -6.17
CA SER A 73 2.59 -8.85 -4.76
C SER A 73 3.11 -9.93 -3.81
N SER A 74 3.62 -9.50 -2.67
CA SER A 74 4.04 -10.34 -1.55
C SER A 74 3.06 -10.16 -0.39
N VAL A 75 1.98 -10.92 -0.41
CA VAL A 75 0.88 -10.85 0.57
C VAL A 75 0.36 -12.25 0.87
N ASP A 76 -0.39 -12.43 1.95
CA ASP A 76 -0.88 -13.74 2.38
C ASP A 76 -2.13 -14.16 1.60
N LYS A 77 -2.95 -13.19 1.19
CA LYS A 77 -4.16 -13.42 0.42
C LYS A 77 -4.43 -12.29 -0.57
N ILE A 78 -4.85 -12.66 -1.77
CA ILE A 78 -5.33 -11.73 -2.80
C ILE A 78 -6.82 -11.98 -2.99
N ILE A 79 -7.63 -10.93 -2.92
CA ILE A 79 -9.09 -11.01 -3.09
C ILE A 79 -9.53 -9.97 -4.11
N PRO A 80 -10.08 -10.35 -5.27
CA PRO A 80 -10.47 -9.37 -6.29
C PRO A 80 -11.50 -8.37 -5.76
N TYR A 81 -11.37 -7.07 -6.06
CA TYR A 81 -12.29 -6.07 -5.53
C TYR A 81 -13.75 -6.27 -5.98
N ASN A 82 -13.94 -6.93 -7.13
CA ASN A 82 -15.26 -7.33 -7.63
C ASN A 82 -15.98 -8.31 -6.70
N SER A 83 -15.25 -9.11 -5.92
CA SER A 83 -15.83 -10.00 -4.90
C SER A 83 -16.63 -9.23 -3.84
N TYR A 84 -16.29 -7.96 -3.63
CA TYR A 84 -16.99 -7.04 -2.73
C TYR A 84 -17.86 -6.02 -3.46
N LYS A 85 -18.24 -6.31 -4.72
CA LYS A 85 -19.03 -5.40 -5.58
C LYS A 85 -18.40 -4.01 -5.70
N ARG A 86 -17.06 -3.91 -5.54
CA ARG A 86 -16.30 -2.65 -5.51
C ARG A 86 -16.78 -1.68 -4.42
N SER A 87 -17.32 -2.23 -3.32
CA SER A 87 -17.68 -1.48 -2.14
C SER A 87 -16.60 -1.64 -1.07
N PHE A 88 -16.11 -0.50 -0.61
CA PHE A 88 -15.14 -0.46 0.47
C PHE A 88 -15.75 -0.96 1.79
N SER A 89 -16.95 -0.48 2.13
CA SER A 89 -17.66 -0.90 3.34
C SER A 89 -17.90 -2.41 3.39
N LEU A 90 -18.32 -3.01 2.27
CA LEU A 90 -18.45 -4.47 2.18
C LEU A 90 -17.12 -5.20 2.31
N ALA A 91 -16.03 -4.65 1.77
CA ALA A 91 -14.70 -5.24 1.93
C ALA A 91 -14.25 -5.23 3.40
N VAL A 92 -14.38 -4.09 4.10
CA VAL A 92 -14.04 -4.00 5.53
C VAL A 92 -14.90 -4.94 6.35
N GLN A 93 -16.21 -4.98 6.12
CA GLN A 93 -17.13 -5.87 6.83
C GLN A 93 -16.75 -7.34 6.62
N SER A 94 -16.58 -7.77 5.37
CA SER A 94 -16.28 -9.16 5.05
C SER A 94 -14.94 -9.60 5.66
N LEU A 95 -13.95 -8.72 5.69
CA LEU A 95 -12.64 -9.02 6.28
C LEU A 95 -12.67 -8.98 7.81
N ALA A 96 -13.46 -8.10 8.42
CA ALA A 96 -13.70 -8.12 9.86
C ALA A 96 -14.36 -9.44 10.30
N GLU A 97 -15.31 -9.95 9.51
CA GLU A 97 -15.94 -11.25 9.72
C GLU A 97 -14.93 -12.41 9.50
N GLU A 98 -14.13 -12.35 8.44
CA GLU A 98 -13.11 -13.37 8.14
C GLU A 98 -12.07 -13.48 9.27
N TRP A 99 -11.59 -12.35 9.80
CA TRP A 99 -10.68 -12.30 10.95
C TRP A 99 -11.38 -12.43 12.31
N ARG A 100 -12.70 -12.66 12.32
CA ARG A 100 -13.51 -12.87 13.52
C ARG A 100 -13.31 -11.77 14.57
N LEU A 101 -13.26 -10.53 14.10
CA LEU A 101 -13.17 -9.37 14.98
C LEU A 101 -14.33 -9.35 15.96
N LYS A 102 -14.07 -8.87 17.17
CA LYS A 102 -15.06 -8.80 18.24
C LYS A 102 -15.61 -7.38 18.33
N ALA A 103 -16.75 -7.24 18.99
CA ALA A 103 -17.24 -5.92 19.38
C ALA A 103 -16.16 -5.18 20.19
N GLY A 104 -15.94 -3.91 19.87
CA GLY A 104 -14.86 -3.07 20.38
C GLY A 104 -13.54 -3.20 19.65
N SER A 105 -13.43 -4.02 18.59
CA SER A 105 -12.22 -4.09 17.78
C SER A 105 -11.95 -2.76 17.07
N ARG A 106 -10.66 -2.44 16.94
CA ARG A 106 -10.16 -1.11 16.56
C ARG A 106 -9.56 -1.15 15.16
N ILE A 107 -10.16 -0.42 14.22
CA ILE A 107 -9.78 -0.39 12.81
C ILE A 107 -9.24 1.01 12.48
N GLU A 108 -7.96 1.09 12.14
CA GLU A 108 -7.35 2.34 11.71
C GLU A 108 -7.39 2.48 10.18
N LEU A 109 -7.83 3.66 9.73
CA LEU A 109 -7.86 4.04 8.33
C LEU A 109 -6.72 5.00 8.02
N SER A 110 -6.05 4.80 6.87
CA SER A 110 -5.14 5.81 6.33
C SER A 110 -5.87 7.12 6.02
N GLY A 111 -5.18 8.25 6.15
CA GLY A 111 -5.68 9.59 5.83
C GLY A 111 -5.97 9.82 4.34
N LYS A 112 -5.80 8.80 3.48
CA LYS A 112 -6.25 8.85 2.08
C LYS A 112 -7.75 8.62 1.92
N PHE A 113 -8.40 8.03 2.93
CA PHE A 113 -9.84 7.87 2.92
C PHE A 113 -10.56 9.22 3.12
N PRO A 114 -11.56 9.56 2.29
CA PRO A 114 -12.40 10.74 2.52
C PRO A 114 -13.25 10.57 3.78
N TYR A 115 -13.52 11.66 4.49
CA TYR A 115 -14.35 11.64 5.70
C TYR A 115 -15.71 10.94 5.54
N PRO A 116 -16.49 11.14 4.45
CA PRO A 116 -17.72 10.38 4.21
C PRO A 116 -17.57 8.87 4.28
N VAL A 117 -16.43 8.32 3.86
CA VAL A 117 -16.15 6.88 3.92
C VAL A 117 -15.99 6.39 5.36
N ALA A 118 -15.34 7.20 6.21
CA ALA A 118 -15.25 6.88 7.64
C ALA A 118 -16.64 6.88 8.30
N VAL A 119 -17.49 7.86 7.97
CA VAL A 119 -18.88 7.94 8.47
C VAL A 119 -19.71 6.73 8.01
N GLU A 120 -19.57 6.32 6.76
CA GLU A 120 -20.23 5.12 6.22
C GLU A 120 -19.82 3.87 7.02
N LEU A 121 -18.52 3.71 7.32
CA LEU A 121 -18.03 2.58 8.11
C LEU A 121 -18.55 2.60 9.54
N ILE A 122 -18.56 3.75 10.21
CA ILE A 122 -19.12 3.88 11.58
C ILE A 122 -20.60 3.47 11.60
N THR A 123 -21.33 3.78 10.54
CA THR A 123 -22.76 3.40 10.41
C THR A 123 -22.93 1.92 10.12
N THR A 124 -22.04 1.34 9.30
CA THR A 124 -22.13 -0.06 8.85
C THR A 124 -21.58 -1.05 9.88
N LEU A 125 -20.60 -0.63 10.67
CA LEU A 125 -19.91 -1.43 11.68
C LEU A 125 -20.00 -0.73 13.06
N PRO A 126 -21.20 -0.60 13.64
CA PRO A 126 -21.42 0.16 14.89
C PRO A 126 -20.72 -0.47 16.09
N ASP A 127 -20.43 -1.77 16.03
CA ASP A 127 -19.73 -2.49 17.08
C ASP A 127 -18.19 -2.35 16.99
N MET A 128 -17.66 -1.64 16.01
CA MET A 128 -16.23 -1.45 15.78
C MET A 128 -15.82 0.01 16.03
N GLU A 129 -14.59 0.21 16.52
CA GLU A 129 -14.02 1.56 16.67
C GLU A 129 -13.24 1.93 15.42
N ILE A 130 -13.75 2.88 14.64
CA ILE A 130 -13.07 3.42 13.46
C ILE A 130 -12.15 4.57 13.87
N ILE A 131 -10.86 4.43 13.61
CA ILE A 131 -9.82 5.36 14.02
C ILE A 131 -9.24 6.06 12.79
N CYS A 132 -9.24 7.38 12.83
CA CYS A 132 -8.55 8.24 11.88
C CYS A 132 -7.61 9.13 12.68
N SER A 133 -6.30 9.03 12.44
CA SER A 133 -5.28 9.75 13.22
C SER A 133 -4.24 10.42 12.32
N ASP A 134 -3.94 11.68 12.61
CA ASP A 134 -2.89 12.44 11.92
C ASP A 134 -1.47 11.94 12.27
N GLN A 135 -1.31 11.32 13.44
CA GLN A 135 -0.04 10.74 13.93
C GLN A 135 -0.06 9.21 13.91
N GLY A 136 -0.99 8.63 13.16
CA GLY A 136 -1.23 7.19 13.07
C GLY A 136 -0.38 6.48 12.03
N LEU A 137 -0.99 5.48 11.40
CA LEU A 137 -0.41 4.61 10.38
C LEU A 137 0.39 5.37 9.29
N ASP A 138 -0.15 6.46 8.75
CA ASP A 138 0.52 7.20 7.68
C ASP A 138 1.80 7.90 8.15
N SER A 139 1.82 8.43 9.38
CA SER A 139 3.01 9.05 9.99
C SER A 139 4.10 8.00 10.21
N LEU A 140 3.72 6.80 10.64
CA LEU A 140 4.64 5.66 10.73
C LEU A 140 5.20 5.28 9.36
N LEU A 141 4.33 5.07 8.36
CA LEU A 141 4.73 4.66 7.02
C LEU A 141 5.64 5.69 6.35
N LEU A 142 5.39 6.98 6.58
CA LEU A 142 6.27 8.04 6.10
C LEU A 142 7.67 7.94 6.70
N LYS A 143 7.79 7.65 8.00
CA LYS A 143 9.09 7.44 8.68
C LYS A 143 9.78 6.17 8.20
N LEU A 144 9.04 5.09 8.02
CA LEU A 144 9.61 3.84 7.50
C LEU A 144 10.13 4.01 6.07
N ARG A 145 9.39 4.77 5.25
CA ARG A 145 9.77 5.04 3.86
C ARG A 145 10.81 6.13 3.70
N SER A 146 11.10 6.95 4.72
CA SER A 146 12.14 7.96 4.63
C SER A 146 13.54 7.33 4.70
N ILE A 147 13.69 6.25 5.48
CA ILE A 147 14.91 5.46 5.60
C ILE A 147 14.85 4.31 4.58
N LYS A 148 15.75 4.33 3.60
CA LYS A 148 15.82 3.28 2.58
C LYS A 148 16.61 2.08 3.08
N ASP A 149 16.09 0.89 2.79
CA ASP A 149 16.88 -0.33 2.92
C ASP A 149 17.81 -0.53 1.72
N GLU A 150 18.72 -1.50 1.84
CA GLU A 150 19.71 -1.80 0.81
C GLU A 150 19.08 -2.15 -0.54
N SER A 151 17.94 -2.86 -0.53
CA SER A 151 17.24 -3.21 -1.78
C SER A 151 16.66 -1.99 -2.47
N GLU A 152 16.14 -1.02 -1.71
CA GLU A 152 15.65 0.25 -2.25
C GLU A 152 16.80 1.11 -2.77
N ILE A 153 17.93 1.15 -2.08
CA ILE A 153 19.12 1.91 -2.50
C ILE A 153 19.62 1.36 -3.84
N GLN A 154 19.76 0.05 -3.98
CA GLN A 154 20.18 -0.59 -5.23
C GLN A 154 19.21 -0.30 -6.38
N ALA A 155 17.90 -0.37 -6.12
CA ALA A 155 16.89 -0.03 -7.12
C ALA A 155 16.96 1.44 -7.56
N ILE A 156 17.20 2.37 -6.62
CA ILE A 156 17.36 3.80 -6.91
C ILE A 156 18.63 4.04 -7.74
N GLN A 157 19.76 3.44 -7.36
CA GLN A 157 21.00 3.54 -8.12
C GLN A 157 20.80 3.05 -9.55
N LYS A 158 20.13 1.90 -9.73
CA LYS A 158 19.85 1.38 -11.07
C LYS A 158 18.96 2.31 -11.88
N ALA A 159 17.95 2.93 -11.25
CA ALA A 159 17.10 3.92 -11.91
C ALA A 159 17.88 5.17 -12.32
N CYS A 160 18.85 5.63 -11.51
CA CYS A 160 19.73 6.73 -11.86
C CYS A 160 20.64 6.39 -13.05
N GLU A 161 21.21 5.18 -13.10
CA GLU A 161 22.00 4.72 -14.25
C GLU A 161 21.19 4.78 -15.55
N ILE A 162 19.98 4.20 -15.55
CA ILE A 162 19.09 4.22 -16.72
C ILE A 162 18.72 5.66 -17.11
N SER A 163 18.48 6.52 -16.12
CA SER A 163 18.17 7.93 -16.38
C SER A 163 19.33 8.66 -17.06
N ASN A 164 20.57 8.39 -16.64
CA ASN A 164 21.76 8.97 -17.26
C ASN A 164 21.93 8.50 -18.70
N GLU A 165 21.73 7.21 -18.97
CA GLU A 165 21.77 6.64 -20.33
C GLU A 165 20.74 7.31 -21.25
N ILE A 166 19.52 7.54 -20.76
CA ILE A 166 18.46 8.22 -21.52
C ILE A 166 18.86 9.67 -21.82
N VAL A 167 19.37 10.40 -20.82
CA VAL A 167 19.80 11.80 -21.01
C VAL A 167 20.91 11.90 -22.05
N GLN A 168 21.92 11.03 -21.95
CA GLN A 168 23.01 10.99 -22.92
C GLN A 168 22.50 10.70 -24.33
N GLY A 169 21.62 9.71 -24.49
CA GLY A 169 21.05 9.39 -25.81
C GLY A 169 20.23 10.54 -26.41
N ILE A 170 19.56 11.34 -25.58
CA ILE A 170 18.85 12.55 -26.03
C ILE A 170 19.85 13.63 -26.48
N GLU A 171 20.94 13.84 -25.74
CA GLU A 171 21.98 14.81 -26.10
C GLU A 171 22.64 14.49 -27.44
N GLU A 172 23.01 13.22 -27.64
CA GLU A 172 23.60 12.73 -28.90
C GLU A 172 22.64 12.97 -30.08
N LEU A 173 21.36 12.61 -29.92
CA LEU A 173 20.33 12.80 -30.96
C LEU A 173 20.12 14.28 -31.32
N LEU A 174 20.20 15.18 -30.33
CA LEU A 174 20.08 16.62 -30.56
C LEU A 174 21.34 17.21 -31.20
N ALA A 175 22.52 16.73 -30.84
CA ALA A 175 23.78 17.14 -31.44
C ALA A 175 23.85 16.75 -32.93
N ASP A 176 23.47 15.51 -33.26
CA ASP A 176 23.41 15.03 -34.65
C ASP A 176 22.43 15.85 -35.49
N LYS A 177 21.25 16.17 -34.96
CA LYS A 177 20.26 17.03 -35.66
C LYS A 177 20.76 18.46 -35.88
N ARG A 178 21.62 18.99 -35.02
CA ARG A 178 22.26 20.30 -35.20
C ARG A 178 23.40 20.25 -36.24
N GLY A 179 24.01 19.09 -36.44
CA GLY A 179 25.06 18.85 -37.45
C GLY A 179 24.56 18.71 -38.89
N ILE A 180 23.26 18.48 -39.12
CA ILE A 180 22.65 18.35 -40.46
C ILE A 180 22.21 19.72 -41.04
N GLY A 181 22.59 20.82 -40.39
CA GLY A 181 22.22 22.20 -40.76
C GLY A 181 23.33 23.07 -41.37
N CYS A 182 24.38 22.49 -41.97
CA CYS A 182 25.36 23.20 -42.78
C CYS A 182 25.44 22.62 -44.19
#